data_AF-A0A7S2J795-F1
#
_entry.id   AF-A0A7S2J795-F1
#
_cell.length_a   1.000
_cell.length_b   1.000
_cell.length_c   1.000
_cell.angle_alpha   90.00
_cell.angle_beta   90.00
_cell.angle_gamma   90.00
#
_symmetry.space_group_name_H-M   'P 1'
#
loop_
_entity.id
_entity.type
_entity.pdbx_description
1 polymer ?
#
loop_
_entity_poly.entity_id
_entity_poly.type
_entity_poly.pdbx_seq_one_letter_code
_entity_poly.pdbx_strand_id
1 'polypeptide(L)'
;DAPLYVVSTEPGTLVVLRTDTLTQRYYAYDRSVVLTSWLAQTRLDEQRSDPGADSEVLNPAARGLMDWIGERMKVLKEREIMGVDGGQYDTELPREWQSAMNHTFVKGKTCAVRGMACKFPGTWDPYNSLSPLIYGGDLAREIPMMRWKHEDHYNPDPDAWKAMKIYAKHGCFMEGGE
;
A
#
# COMPACT_ATOMS: atom_id res chain seq x y z
N ASP A 1 -9.26 -11.24 -33.82
CA ASP A 1 -10.65 -10.78 -33.94
C ASP A 1 -11.56 -11.55 -32.99
N ALA A 2 -11.84 -10.98 -31.82
CA ALA A 2 -12.88 -11.52 -30.95
C ALA A 2 -14.26 -11.17 -31.54
N PRO A 3 -15.28 -12.04 -31.37
CA PRO A 3 -16.61 -11.76 -31.88
C PRO A 3 -17.20 -10.51 -31.21
N LEU A 4 -17.76 -9.61 -32.02
CA LEU A 4 -18.48 -8.44 -31.52
C LEU A 4 -19.79 -8.91 -30.88
N TYR A 5 -19.93 -8.71 -29.56
CA TYR A 5 -21.17 -8.98 -28.85
C TYR A 5 -21.98 -7.70 -28.69
N VAL A 6 -23.15 -7.64 -29.33
CA VAL A 6 -24.03 -6.47 -29.29
C VAL A 6 -25.19 -6.77 -28.34
N VAL A 7 -25.34 -5.93 -27.31
CA VAL A 7 -26.47 -6.01 -26.36
C VAL A 7 -27.37 -4.80 -26.61
N SER A 8 -28.60 -5.06 -27.01
CA SER A 8 -29.64 -4.02 -27.10
C SER A 8 -30.22 -3.77 -25.71
N THR A 9 -30.37 -2.50 -25.33
CA THR A 9 -30.92 -2.10 -24.04
C THR A 9 -32.15 -1.23 -24.22
N GLU A 10 -33.12 -1.39 -23.33
CA GLU A 10 -34.32 -0.54 -23.26
C GLU A 10 -34.22 0.45 -22.08
N PRO A 11 -34.98 1.56 -22.09
CA PRO A 11 -35.03 2.49 -20.97
C PRO A 11 -35.28 1.77 -19.63
N GLY A 12 -34.39 1.98 -18.65
CA GLY A 12 -34.44 1.29 -17.35
C GLY A 12 -33.61 0.01 -17.26
N THR A 13 -32.93 -0.40 -18.33
CA THR A 13 -32.00 -1.54 -18.30
C THR A 13 -30.70 -1.16 -17.60
N LEU A 14 -30.33 -1.90 -16.56
CA LEU A 14 -29.01 -1.84 -15.93
C LEU A 14 -28.12 -2.92 -16.54
N VAL A 15 -26.97 -2.52 -17.09
CA VAL A 15 -25.97 -3.45 -17.62
C VAL A 15 -24.77 -3.45 -16.68
N VAL A 16 -24.46 -4.62 -16.09
CA VAL A 16 -23.27 -4.83 -15.26
C VAL A 16 -22.27 -5.65 -16.07
N LEU A 17 -21.09 -5.08 -16.32
CA LEU A 17 -20.06 -5.72 -17.13
C LEU A 17 -18.79 -5.89 -16.31
N ARG A 18 -18.14 -7.06 -16.45
CA ARG A 18 -16.86 -7.36 -15.80
C ARG A 18 -15.73 -6.62 -16.54
N THR A 19 -14.92 -5.85 -15.81
CA THR A 19 -13.94 -4.90 -16.37
C THR A 19 -12.64 -5.54 -16.86
N ASP A 20 -12.39 -6.82 -16.54
CA ASP A 20 -11.19 -7.56 -16.96
C ASP A 20 -11.23 -8.03 -18.42
N THR A 21 -12.41 -8.15 -19.03
CA THR A 21 -12.53 -9.02 -20.22
C THR A 21 -12.76 -8.27 -21.54
N LEU A 22 -13.17 -6.98 -21.55
CA LEU A 22 -13.61 -6.34 -22.81
C LEU A 22 -13.31 -4.85 -22.91
N THR A 23 -12.80 -4.42 -24.06
CA THR A 23 -12.86 -3.02 -24.52
C THR A 23 -14.29 -2.75 -25.00
N GLN A 24 -15.02 -1.86 -24.32
CA GLN A 24 -16.42 -1.60 -24.60
C GLN A 24 -16.61 -0.30 -25.38
N ARG A 25 -17.59 -0.29 -26.29
CA ARG A 25 -18.10 0.92 -26.94
C ARG A 25 -19.58 1.02 -26.64
N TYR A 26 -20.00 2.17 -26.11
CA TYR A 26 -21.41 2.47 -25.85
C TYR A 26 -21.92 3.45 -26.91
N TYR A 27 -23.13 3.19 -27.41
CA TYR A 27 -23.83 4.07 -28.34
C TYR A 27 -25.30 4.16 -27.91
N ALA A 28 -25.86 5.37 -27.92
CA ALA A 28 -27.26 5.63 -27.63
C ALA A 28 -27.85 6.59 -28.66
N TYR A 29 -29.10 6.32 -29.06
CA TYR A 29 -29.83 7.17 -30.01
C TYR A 29 -30.45 8.41 -29.33
N ASP A 30 -30.63 8.39 -28.00
CA ASP A 30 -31.26 9.46 -27.21
C ASP A 30 -30.46 9.72 -25.92
N ARG A 31 -30.85 10.72 -25.11
CA ARG A 31 -30.18 11.09 -23.86
C ARG A 31 -30.07 9.91 -22.89
N SER A 32 -28.84 9.46 -22.71
CA SER A 32 -28.48 8.34 -21.84
C SER A 32 -27.45 8.76 -20.79
N VAL A 33 -27.52 8.16 -19.60
CA VAL A 33 -26.49 8.29 -18.56
C VAL A 33 -25.82 6.93 -18.39
N VAL A 34 -24.48 6.91 -18.45
CA VAL A 34 -23.68 5.71 -18.18
C VAL A 34 -22.91 5.94 -16.89
N LEU A 35 -23.06 5.02 -15.95
CA LEU A 35 -22.29 4.97 -14.71
C LEU A 35 -21.34 3.76 -14.78
N THR A 36 -20.05 4.03 -14.90
CA THR A 36 -19.02 2.99 -14.80
C THR A 36 -18.39 3.03 -13.42
N SER A 37 -18.48 1.95 -12.67
CA SER A 37 -17.74 1.76 -11.42
C SER A 37 -16.85 0.53 -11.57
N TRP A 38 -15.60 0.67 -11.13
CA TRP A 38 -14.70 -0.46 -10.97
C TRP A 38 -15.13 -1.22 -9.71
N LEU A 39 -15.97 -2.24 -9.89
CA LEU A 39 -16.25 -3.23 -8.85
C LEU A 39 -14.99 -4.07 -8.67
N ALA A 40 -14.28 -3.81 -7.58
CA ALA A 40 -13.04 -4.46 -7.17
C ALA A 40 -13.08 -5.97 -7.45
N GLN A 41 -12.24 -6.41 -8.39
CA GLN A 41 -11.99 -7.83 -8.66
C GLN A 41 -11.10 -8.38 -7.55
N THR A 42 -11.70 -8.73 -6.43
CA THR A 42 -11.03 -9.20 -5.21
C THR A 42 -10.64 -10.68 -5.21
N ARG A 43 -10.59 -11.36 -6.38
CA ARG A 43 -10.20 -12.79 -6.42
C ARG A 43 -8.73 -13.06 -6.71
N LEU A 44 -7.97 -12.06 -7.16
CA LEU A 44 -6.58 -12.25 -7.59
C LEU A 44 -5.63 -11.21 -6.99
N ASP A 45 -6.03 -10.44 -5.98
CA ASP A 45 -5.12 -9.50 -5.31
C ASP A 45 -3.93 -10.24 -4.67
N GLU A 46 -4.10 -11.50 -4.23
CA GLU A 46 -3.00 -12.38 -3.82
C GLU A 46 -2.03 -12.72 -4.96
N GLN A 47 -2.47 -12.71 -6.21
CA GLN A 47 -1.61 -12.91 -7.38
C GLN A 47 -0.98 -11.59 -7.86
N ARG A 48 -1.65 -10.44 -7.64
CA ARG A 48 -1.14 -9.10 -7.96
C ARG A 48 0.07 -8.66 -7.15
N SER A 49 0.38 -9.35 -6.05
CA SER A 49 1.60 -9.06 -5.29
C SER A 49 2.87 -9.46 -6.03
N ASP A 50 2.77 -10.26 -7.10
CA ASP A 50 3.92 -10.64 -7.93
C ASP A 50 4.07 -9.67 -9.12
N PRO A 51 5.19 -8.92 -9.24
CA PRO A 51 5.48 -8.06 -10.37
C PRO A 51 5.65 -8.87 -11.66
N GLY A 52 4.54 -9.23 -12.30
CA GLY A 52 4.50 -10.06 -13.51
C GLY A 52 3.18 -10.80 -13.72
N ALA A 53 2.47 -11.12 -12.64
CA ALA A 53 1.19 -11.84 -12.68
C ALA A 53 0.08 -11.04 -13.40
N ASP A 54 0.19 -9.72 -13.42
CA ASP A 54 -0.76 -8.84 -14.11
C ASP A 54 -0.70 -8.98 -15.64
N SER A 55 0.42 -9.39 -16.22
CA SER A 55 0.61 -9.34 -17.69
C SER A 55 -0.30 -10.31 -18.46
N GLU A 56 -0.67 -11.44 -17.85
CA GLU A 56 -1.56 -12.45 -18.43
C GLU A 56 -3.05 -12.22 -18.08
N VAL A 57 -3.32 -11.49 -16.99
CA VAL A 57 -4.68 -11.24 -16.47
C VAL A 57 -5.26 -9.94 -17.03
N LEU A 58 -4.42 -8.97 -17.41
CA LEU A 58 -4.86 -7.67 -17.89
C LEU A 58 -5.35 -7.70 -19.35
N ASN A 59 -6.42 -6.96 -19.58
CA ASN A 59 -6.91 -6.62 -20.92
C ASN A 59 -5.79 -5.93 -21.76
N PRO A 60 -5.78 -6.06 -23.11
CA PRO A 60 -4.72 -5.49 -23.96
C PRO A 60 -4.47 -3.99 -23.82
N ALA A 61 -5.52 -3.18 -23.61
CA ALA A 61 -5.40 -1.74 -23.38
C ALA A 61 -4.82 -1.43 -22.00
N ALA A 62 -5.23 -2.16 -20.96
CA ALA A 62 -4.64 -2.04 -19.62
C ALA A 62 -3.16 -2.45 -19.63
N ARG A 63 -2.83 -3.55 -20.32
CA ARG A 63 -1.44 -3.97 -20.54
C ARG A 63 -0.64 -2.90 -21.27
N GLY A 64 -1.16 -2.35 -22.37
CA GLY A 64 -0.49 -1.27 -23.09
C GLY A 64 -0.27 -0.01 -22.24
N LEU A 65 -1.19 0.30 -21.33
CA LEU A 65 -1.03 1.40 -20.38
C LEU A 65 0.04 1.08 -19.33
N MET A 66 0.09 -0.16 -18.81
CA MET A 66 1.13 -0.59 -17.87
C MET A 66 2.51 -0.61 -18.53
N ASP A 67 2.62 -1.10 -19.77
CA ASP A 67 3.84 -1.09 -20.57
C ASP A 67 4.32 0.36 -20.76
N TRP A 68 3.41 1.26 -21.15
CA TRP A 68 3.70 2.68 -21.30
C TRP A 68 4.14 3.32 -19.97
N ILE A 69 3.48 3.01 -18.85
CA ILE A 69 3.88 3.48 -17.51
C ILE A 69 5.29 3.00 -17.18
N GLY A 70 5.58 1.71 -17.41
CA GLY A 70 6.90 1.11 -17.20
C GLY A 70 8.00 1.78 -18.02
N GLU A 71 7.78 1.94 -19.32
CA GLU A 71 8.69 2.66 -20.23
C GLU A 71 8.89 4.11 -19.79
N ARG A 72 7.80 4.80 -19.41
CA ARG A 72 7.85 6.19 -18.98
C ARG A 72 8.65 6.33 -17.69
N MET A 73 8.43 5.46 -16.70
CA MET A 73 9.19 5.43 -15.45
C MET A 73 10.68 5.17 -15.72
N LYS A 74 11.01 4.27 -16.65
CA LYS A 74 12.41 4.01 -17.04
C LYS A 74 13.08 5.27 -17.61
N VAL A 75 12.43 5.96 -18.54
CA VAL A 75 12.94 7.21 -19.13
C VAL A 75 13.15 8.29 -18.06
N LEU A 76 12.21 8.41 -17.11
CA LEU A 76 12.34 9.36 -15.99
C LEU A 76 13.50 8.99 -15.07
N LYS A 77 13.68 7.70 -14.76
CA LYS A 77 14.79 7.22 -13.93
C LYS A 77 16.14 7.47 -14.59
N GLU A 78 16.24 7.31 -15.91
CA GLU A 78 17.46 7.61 -16.65
C GLU A 78 17.84 9.09 -16.59
N ARG A 79 16.85 9.99 -16.57
CA ARG A 79 17.05 11.45 -16.45
C ARG A 79 17.45 11.91 -15.05
N GLU A 80 17.20 11.09 -14.02
CA GLU A 80 17.54 11.43 -12.64
C GLU A 80 19.04 11.71 -12.49
N ILE A 81 19.39 12.91 -11.98
CA ILE A 81 20.77 13.30 -11.74
C ILE A 81 21.14 12.85 -10.31
N MET A 82 22.13 11.98 -10.18
CA MET A 82 22.63 11.55 -8.87
C MET A 82 23.62 12.59 -8.33
N GLY A 83 23.18 13.38 -7.36
CA GLY A 83 24.03 14.29 -6.59
C GLY A 83 24.74 13.59 -5.44
N VAL A 84 25.47 14.36 -4.63
CA VAL A 84 26.25 13.86 -3.48
C VAL A 84 25.33 13.30 -2.38
N ASP A 85 24.17 13.92 -2.18
CA ASP A 85 23.19 13.54 -1.15
C ASP A 85 22.07 12.61 -1.68
N GLY A 86 22.17 12.15 -2.93
CA GLY A 86 21.18 11.30 -3.59
C GLY A 86 20.65 11.84 -4.91
N GLY A 87 19.57 11.23 -5.43
CA GLY A 87 18.92 11.67 -6.66
C GLY A 87 18.27 13.04 -6.52
N GLN A 88 18.59 13.97 -7.42
CA GLN A 88 17.83 15.21 -7.57
C GLN A 88 16.53 14.91 -8.32
N TYR A 89 15.43 15.28 -7.68
CA TYR A 89 14.10 14.97 -8.18
C TYR A 89 13.47 16.17 -8.88
N ASP A 90 12.76 15.87 -9.95
CA ASP A 90 11.93 16.85 -10.66
C ASP A 90 10.70 17.19 -9.80
N THR A 91 10.53 18.46 -9.45
CA THR A 91 9.41 18.93 -8.65
C THR A 91 8.07 18.87 -9.39
N GLU A 92 8.09 18.75 -10.72
CA GLU A 92 6.89 18.58 -11.53
C GLU A 92 6.38 17.12 -11.53
N LEU A 93 7.21 16.15 -11.12
CA LEU A 93 6.82 14.76 -11.05
C LEU A 93 6.04 14.49 -9.75
N PRO A 94 4.81 13.95 -9.82
CA PRO A 94 4.07 13.57 -8.62
C PRO A 94 4.83 12.58 -7.74
N ARG A 95 4.68 12.71 -6.42
CA ARG A 95 5.41 11.90 -5.43
C ARG A 95 5.13 10.40 -5.57
N GLU A 96 3.92 10.05 -5.96
CA GLU A 96 3.50 8.67 -6.19
C GLU A 96 4.27 8.04 -7.34
N TRP A 97 4.42 8.79 -8.45
CA TRP A 97 5.22 8.37 -9.60
C TRP A 97 6.70 8.25 -9.25
N GLN A 98 7.22 9.21 -8.49
CA GLN A 98 8.59 9.18 -8.01
C GLN A 98 8.87 7.95 -7.13
N SER A 99 7.96 7.64 -6.19
CA SER A 99 8.06 6.47 -5.32
C SER A 99 8.00 5.17 -6.13
N ALA A 100 6.99 5.01 -6.99
CA ALA A 100 6.84 3.82 -7.84
C ALA A 100 8.06 3.59 -8.75
N MET A 101 8.57 4.65 -9.37
CA MET A 101 9.78 4.61 -10.18
C MET A 101 11.00 4.12 -9.38
N ASN A 102 11.18 4.61 -8.15
CA ASN A 102 12.30 4.23 -7.28
C ASN A 102 12.20 2.80 -6.72
N HIS A 103 10.99 2.29 -6.55
CA HIS A 103 10.76 0.89 -6.16
C HIS A 103 10.99 -0.08 -7.33
N THR A 104 10.79 0.38 -8.57
CA THR A 104 10.87 -0.47 -9.77
C THR A 104 12.26 -0.46 -10.39
N PHE A 105 12.89 0.72 -10.49
CA PHE A 105 14.19 0.90 -11.14
C PHE A 105 15.18 1.51 -10.17
N VAL A 106 16.39 0.95 -10.15
CA VAL A 106 17.48 1.43 -9.29
C VAL A 106 18.61 1.97 -10.15
N LYS A 107 19.09 3.17 -9.82
CA LYS A 107 20.22 3.83 -10.48
C LYS A 107 21.30 4.14 -9.44
N GLY A 108 22.55 3.85 -9.76
CA GLY A 108 23.69 4.05 -8.86
C GLY A 108 24.05 2.82 -8.04
N LYS A 109 24.72 3.04 -6.90
CA LYS A 109 25.20 1.95 -6.05
C LYS A 109 24.05 1.42 -5.19
N THR A 110 23.91 0.10 -5.17
CA THR A 110 22.98 -0.59 -4.28
C THR A 110 23.70 -1.02 -3.01
N CYS A 111 22.97 -1.03 -1.90
CA CYS A 111 23.43 -1.63 -0.66
C CYS A 111 22.64 -2.92 -0.45
N ALA A 112 23.36 -4.00 -0.16
CA ALA A 112 22.73 -5.26 0.21
C ALA A 112 22.58 -5.33 1.73
N VAL A 113 21.35 -5.48 2.21
CA VAL A 113 21.10 -5.86 3.60
C VAL A 113 21.42 -7.36 3.74
N ARG A 114 22.55 -7.69 4.35
CA ARG A 114 23.04 -9.08 4.48
C ARG A 114 22.62 -9.78 5.77
N GLY A 115 22.10 -9.02 6.73
CA GLY A 115 21.64 -9.53 8.01
C GLY A 115 20.78 -8.50 8.72
N MET A 116 19.84 -9.00 9.52
CA MET A 116 18.95 -8.19 10.34
C MET A 116 18.73 -8.91 11.67
N ALA A 117 18.79 -8.15 12.76
CA ALA A 117 18.40 -8.62 14.08
C ALA A 117 17.52 -7.54 14.71
N CYS A 118 16.34 -7.93 15.18
CA CYS A 118 15.38 -7.04 15.82
C CYS A 118 14.71 -7.77 16.99
N LYS A 119 14.28 -7.00 17.99
CA LYS A 119 13.47 -7.49 19.11
C LYS A 119 12.27 -6.58 19.23
N PHE A 120 11.08 -7.15 19.09
CA PHE A 120 9.82 -6.42 19.16
C PHE A 120 9.08 -6.73 20.46
N PRO A 121 8.11 -5.90 20.86
CA PRO A 121 7.22 -6.19 21.98
C PRO A 121 6.49 -7.53 21.79
N GLY A 122 6.13 -8.18 22.90
CA GLY A 122 5.26 -9.36 22.89
C GLY A 122 5.91 -10.72 22.58
N THR A 123 7.21 -10.77 22.23
CA THR A 123 7.95 -12.03 22.14
C THR A 123 9.46 -11.83 22.26
N TRP A 124 10.13 -12.77 22.91
CA TRP A 124 11.60 -12.88 22.92
C TRP A 124 12.13 -13.68 21.72
N ASP A 125 11.25 -14.39 21.01
CA ASP A 125 11.59 -15.24 19.87
C ASP A 125 11.64 -14.43 18.56
N PRO A 126 12.82 -14.31 17.93
CA PRO A 126 12.97 -13.56 16.67
C PRO A 126 12.12 -14.14 15.53
N TYR A 127 11.82 -15.45 15.53
CA TYR A 127 11.02 -16.08 14.48
C TYR A 127 9.53 -15.71 14.59
N ASN A 128 9.06 -15.44 15.80
CA ASN A 128 7.67 -15.06 16.06
C ASN A 128 7.45 -13.54 16.10
N SER A 129 8.51 -12.75 15.99
CA SER A 129 8.46 -11.29 16.15
C SER A 129 7.65 -10.58 15.05
N LEU A 130 7.44 -11.21 13.89
CA LEU A 130 6.66 -10.66 12.78
C LEU A 130 5.19 -11.06 12.78
N SER A 131 4.79 -12.09 13.53
CA SER A 131 3.43 -12.61 13.54
C SER A 131 2.39 -11.52 13.90
N PRO A 132 2.61 -10.67 14.92
CA PRO A 132 1.66 -9.59 15.21
C PRO A 132 1.52 -8.58 14.08
N LEU A 133 2.56 -8.32 13.27
CA LEU A 133 2.46 -7.43 12.12
C LEU A 133 1.60 -8.03 11.00
N ILE A 134 1.72 -9.34 10.78
CA ILE A 134 0.96 -10.04 9.74
C ILE A 134 -0.52 -10.11 10.10
N TYR A 135 -0.83 -10.42 11.37
CA TYR A 135 -2.21 -10.61 11.84
C TYR A 135 -2.86 -9.33 12.39
N GLY A 136 -2.14 -8.22 12.45
CA GLY A 136 -2.65 -6.95 13.00
C GLY A 136 -2.88 -7.00 14.52
N GLY A 137 -2.02 -7.71 15.26
CA GLY A 137 -2.12 -7.84 16.71
C GLY A 137 -1.78 -6.54 17.45
N ASP A 138 -2.63 -6.15 18.39
CA ASP A 138 -2.33 -5.07 19.35
C ASP A 138 -1.44 -5.60 20.49
N LEU A 139 -0.27 -5.00 20.63
CA LEU A 139 0.75 -5.38 21.63
C LEU A 139 0.83 -4.39 22.80
N ALA A 140 -0.09 -3.42 22.87
CA ALA A 140 -0.18 -2.50 23.99
C ALA A 140 -0.61 -3.25 25.26
N ARG A 141 0.16 -3.06 26.33
CA ARG A 141 -0.14 -3.58 27.67
C ARG A 141 0.00 -2.48 28.70
N GLU A 142 -0.55 -2.70 29.89
CA GLU A 142 -0.29 -1.79 31.02
C GLU A 142 1.20 -1.74 31.35
N ILE A 143 1.66 -0.61 31.86
CA ILE A 143 3.06 -0.43 32.29
C ILE A 143 3.41 -1.52 33.31
N PRO A 144 4.41 -2.38 33.04
CA PRO A 144 4.78 -3.44 33.95
C PRO A 144 5.27 -2.88 35.28
N MET A 145 4.81 -3.46 36.40
CA MET A 145 5.20 -3.03 37.74
C MET A 145 6.71 -3.09 37.99
N MET A 146 7.42 -4.00 37.30
CA MET A 146 8.88 -4.13 37.40
C MET A 146 9.63 -2.92 36.83
N ARG A 147 8.99 -2.09 35.98
CA ARG A 147 9.60 -0.90 35.39
C ARG A 147 9.64 0.26 36.36
N TRP A 148 8.46 0.64 36.87
CA TRP A 148 8.25 1.61 37.92
C TRP A 148 6.82 1.45 38.47
N LYS A 149 6.58 2.02 39.66
CA LYS A 149 5.24 2.06 40.23
C LYS A 149 4.40 3.11 39.54
N HIS A 150 3.64 2.71 38.52
CA HIS A 150 2.87 3.63 37.68
C HIS A 150 1.83 4.46 38.45
N GLU A 151 1.26 3.90 39.52
CA GLU A 151 0.30 4.57 40.41
C GLU A 151 0.81 5.90 40.97
N ASP A 152 2.13 6.03 41.17
CA ASP A 152 2.72 7.25 41.72
C ASP A 152 2.74 8.40 40.68
N HIS A 153 2.53 8.10 39.40
CA HIS A 153 2.59 9.06 38.30
C HIS A 153 1.26 9.16 37.53
N TYR A 154 0.35 8.20 37.69
CA TYR A 154 -0.90 8.13 36.94
C TYR A 154 -1.95 9.11 37.46
N ASN A 155 -2.62 9.82 36.55
CA ASN A 155 -3.86 10.55 36.81
C ASN A 155 -4.76 10.46 35.56
N PRO A 156 -6.00 9.94 35.65
CA PRO A 156 -6.87 9.75 34.50
C PRO A 156 -7.35 11.07 33.84
N ASP A 157 -7.16 12.22 34.50
CA ASP A 157 -7.47 13.54 33.94
C ASP A 157 -6.59 13.83 32.70
N PRO A 158 -7.15 14.12 31.52
CA PRO A 158 -6.37 14.55 30.35
C PRO A 158 -5.48 15.78 30.61
N ASP A 159 -5.87 16.64 31.55
CA ASP A 159 -5.11 17.83 31.96
C ASP A 159 -4.11 17.57 33.11
N ALA A 160 -3.88 16.29 33.46
CA ALA A 160 -2.93 15.83 34.47
C ALA A 160 -1.50 16.37 34.30
N TRP A 161 -1.11 16.76 33.08
CA TRP A 161 0.18 17.37 32.79
C TRP A 161 0.42 18.65 33.62
N LYS A 162 -0.64 19.39 33.98
CA LYS A 162 -0.57 20.58 34.84
C LYS A 162 -0.09 20.27 36.25
N ALA A 163 -0.28 19.04 36.70
CA ALA A 163 0.16 18.53 38.01
C ALA A 163 1.36 17.58 37.91
N MET A 164 2.10 17.59 36.78
CA MET A 164 3.23 16.69 36.52
C MET A 164 2.85 15.20 36.59
N LYS A 165 1.63 14.86 36.17
CA LYS A 165 1.11 13.49 36.11
C LYS A 165 0.87 13.06 34.66
N ILE A 166 0.77 11.75 34.44
CA ILE A 166 0.60 11.12 33.12
C ILE A 166 -0.76 10.42 33.08
N TYR A 167 -1.54 10.62 32.01
CA TYR A 167 -2.84 9.97 31.81
C TYR A 167 -2.78 8.69 30.98
N ALA A 168 -1.63 8.42 30.33
CA ALA A 168 -1.39 7.19 29.59
C ALA A 168 -0.88 6.09 30.54
N LYS A 169 -1.56 4.93 30.54
CA LYS A 169 -1.18 3.75 31.31
C LYS A 169 -0.73 2.54 30.49
N HIS A 170 -0.84 2.64 29.16
CA HIS A 170 -0.49 1.55 28.24
C HIS A 170 0.73 1.92 27.40
N GLY A 171 1.49 0.89 27.00
CA GLY A 171 2.59 1.00 26.07
C GLY A 171 3.01 -0.38 25.55
N CYS A 172 3.90 -0.41 24.56
CA CYS A 172 4.43 -1.65 24.01
C CYS A 172 5.85 -1.88 24.56
N PHE A 173 6.04 -2.95 25.33
CA PHE A 173 7.30 -3.19 26.05
C PHE A 173 8.00 -4.44 25.53
N MET A 174 9.33 -4.35 25.40
CA MET A 174 10.17 -5.52 25.16
C MET A 174 10.30 -6.36 26.43
N GLU A 175 10.24 -7.68 26.28
CA GLU A 175 10.50 -8.62 27.37
C GLU A 175 11.99 -8.65 27.75
N GLY A 176 12.29 -8.84 29.03
CA GLY A 176 13.67 -8.98 29.53
C GLY A 176 14.51 -7.70 29.46
N GLY A 177 13.87 -6.54 29.31
CA GLY A 177 14.50 -5.23 29.51
C GLY A 177 14.19 -4.64 30.89
N GLU A 178 13.60 -5.44 31.78
CA GLU A 178 13.32 -5.17 33.19
C GLU A 178 14.26 -5.98 34.10
#